data_AF-A0A1Z3N8G0-F1
#
_entry.id   AF-A0A1Z3N8G0-F1
#
_cell.length_a   1.000
_cell.length_b   1.000
_cell.length_c   1.000
_cell.angle_alpha   90.00
_cell.angle_beta   90.00
_cell.angle_gamma   90.00
#
_symmetry.space_group_name_H-M   'P 1'
#
loop_
_entity.id
_entity.type
_entity.pdbx_description
1 polymer ?
#
loop_
_entity_poly.entity_id
_entity_poly.type
_entity_poly.pdbx_seq_one_letter_code
_entity_poly.pdbx_strand_id
1 'polypeptide(L)'
;MRVFLFALLLLTATTSQAGTRGQFLGMQLIVNIASVMYDGSNDSSPHVLFEAMNRPEQDSMVGRGKVLEAPQKVLNFICARKGENNYHCAIYIHQSPLARIGPGMAHFEARGAEARALFEQFHTQDNRFSFRDGDGLFLIEATPERFVMKFNANGV
;
A
#
# COMPACT_ATOMS: atom_id res chain seq x y z
N MET A 1 42.27 -28.07 -3.06
CA MET A 1 42.03 -26.61 -3.17
C MET A 1 40.85 -26.25 -4.11
N ARG A 2 39.76 -27.05 -4.13
CA ARG A 2 38.57 -26.80 -4.98
C ARG A 2 37.26 -26.64 -4.19
N VAL A 3 37.27 -26.92 -2.88
CA VAL A 3 36.07 -26.87 -2.02
C VAL A 3 35.77 -25.46 -1.50
N PHE A 4 36.76 -24.57 -1.48
CA PHE A 4 36.59 -23.19 -0.99
C PHE A 4 35.82 -22.26 -1.94
N LEU A 5 35.73 -22.59 -3.23
CA LEU A 5 34.99 -21.76 -4.21
C LEU A 5 33.46 -21.91 -4.10
N PHE A 6 32.96 -23.04 -3.58
CA PHE A 6 31.52 -23.25 -3.42
C PHE A 6 30.94 -22.54 -2.19
N ALA A 7 31.78 -22.18 -1.21
CA ALA A 7 31.34 -21.50 0.01
C ALA A 7 31.15 -19.98 -0.17
N LEU A 8 31.79 -19.36 -1.17
CA LEU A 8 31.69 -17.90 -1.40
C LEU A 8 30.42 -17.48 -2.17
N LEU A 9 29.78 -18.41 -2.89
CA LEU A 9 28.58 -18.14 -3.68
C LEU A 9 27.27 -18.15 -2.85
N LEU A 10 27.33 -18.52 -1.58
CA LEU A 10 26.18 -18.60 -0.67
C LEU A 10 25.97 -17.33 0.18
N LEU A 11 26.80 -16.29 0.01
CA LEU A 11 26.77 -15.09 0.86
C LEU A 11 26.15 -13.85 0.21
N THR A 12 25.66 -13.93 -1.03
CA THR A 12 24.89 -12.84 -1.64
C THR A 12 23.40 -13.06 -1.41
N ALA A 13 22.99 -13.17 -0.14
CA ALA A 13 21.60 -12.92 0.22
C ALA A 13 21.38 -11.40 0.11
N THR A 14 21.01 -10.93 -1.08
CA THR A 14 20.57 -9.55 -1.28
C THR A 14 19.31 -9.35 -0.45
N THR A 15 19.44 -8.67 0.69
CA THR A 15 18.29 -8.18 1.44
C THR A 15 17.62 -7.11 0.59
N SER A 16 16.60 -7.51 -0.17
CA SER A 16 15.67 -6.58 -0.82
C SER A 16 15.11 -5.67 0.28
N GLN A 17 15.43 -4.37 0.23
CA GLN A 17 14.94 -3.40 1.20
C GLN A 17 13.53 -2.96 0.81
N ALA A 18 12.53 -3.41 1.57
CA ALA A 18 11.11 -3.12 1.33
C ALA A 18 10.82 -1.71 0.73
N GLY A 19 10.17 -1.71 -0.42
CA GLY A 19 9.60 -0.53 -1.08
C GLY A 19 8.41 0.06 -0.32
N THR A 20 7.80 -0.74 0.56
CA THR A 20 6.75 -0.33 1.50
C THR A 20 7.31 0.04 2.88
N ARG A 21 6.94 1.21 3.40
CA ARG A 21 7.37 1.71 4.71
C ARG A 21 6.23 2.40 5.46
N GLY A 22 6.07 2.07 6.74
CA GLY A 22 5.14 2.74 7.64
C GLY A 22 5.86 3.70 8.60
N GLN A 23 5.37 4.93 8.72
CA GLN A 23 5.84 5.93 9.67
C GLN A 23 4.72 6.32 10.64
N PHE A 24 4.93 6.04 11.93
CA PHE A 24 3.97 6.33 13.00
C PHE A 24 4.22 7.73 13.56
N LEU A 25 3.16 8.54 13.64
CA LEU A 25 3.16 9.93 14.11
C LEU A 25 2.03 10.14 15.11
N GLY A 26 2.23 9.74 16.36
CA GLY A 26 1.21 9.82 17.40
C GLY A 26 -0.01 8.97 17.08
N MET A 27 -1.13 9.62 16.73
CA MET A 27 -2.40 8.97 16.37
C MET A 27 -2.54 8.73 14.85
N GLN A 28 -1.46 8.85 14.09
CA GLN A 28 -1.47 8.73 12.64
C GLN A 28 -0.42 7.74 12.16
N LEU A 29 -0.73 7.04 11.06
CA LEU A 29 0.23 6.23 10.32
C LEU A 29 0.25 6.73 8.87
N ILE A 30 1.45 6.89 8.34
CA ILE A 30 1.70 7.12 6.92
C ILE A 30 2.35 5.85 6.36
N VAL A 31 1.68 5.17 5.43
CA VAL A 31 2.27 4.07 4.66
C VAL A 31 2.69 4.62 3.30
N ASN A 32 3.95 4.43 2.93
CA ASN A 32 4.48 4.76 1.62
C ASN A 32 4.82 3.48 0.87
N ILE A 33 4.37 3.36 -0.37
CA ILE A 33 4.70 2.26 -1.29
C ILE A 33 5.31 2.91 -2.54
N ALA A 34 6.59 2.68 -2.78
CA ALA A 34 7.34 3.35 -3.85
C ALA A 34 7.83 2.36 -4.89
N SER A 35 7.74 2.74 -6.18
CA SER A 35 8.20 1.88 -7.27
C SER A 35 9.71 1.76 -7.32
N VAL A 36 10.45 2.83 -7.04
CA VAL A 36 11.92 2.77 -7.07
C VAL A 36 12.44 2.54 -5.65
N MET A 37 13.10 1.40 -5.46
CA MET A 37 13.72 1.02 -4.19
C MET A 37 15.13 1.61 -4.06
N TYR A 38 15.67 1.62 -2.84
CA TYR A 38 16.99 2.21 -2.55
C TYR A 38 18.13 1.52 -3.31
N ASP A 39 17.98 0.23 -3.62
CA ASP A 39 18.94 -0.56 -4.40
C ASP A 39 18.79 -0.40 -5.92
N GLY A 40 17.87 0.47 -6.37
CA GLY A 40 17.59 0.70 -7.79
C GLY A 40 16.68 -0.34 -8.44
N SER A 41 16.19 -1.34 -7.67
CA SER A 41 15.16 -2.25 -8.16
C SER A 41 13.80 -1.56 -8.28
N ASN A 42 12.90 -2.16 -9.07
CA ASN A 42 11.60 -1.58 -9.38
C ASN A 42 10.47 -2.50 -8.86
N ASP A 43 9.65 -1.99 -7.95
CA ASP A 43 8.41 -2.58 -7.47
C ASP A 43 7.22 -2.08 -8.31
N SER A 44 6.53 -3.02 -8.95
CA SER A 44 5.32 -2.74 -9.74
C SER A 44 4.07 -2.52 -8.89
N SER A 45 4.10 -2.80 -7.59
CA SER A 45 2.94 -2.75 -6.70
C SER A 45 2.22 -1.39 -6.71
N PRO A 46 2.90 -0.22 -6.64
CA PRO A 46 2.23 1.08 -6.72
C PRO A 46 1.57 1.33 -8.08
N HIS A 47 2.16 0.83 -9.18
CA HIS A 47 1.56 0.93 -10.51
C HIS A 47 0.28 0.09 -10.60
N VAL A 48 0.34 -1.18 -10.16
CA VAL A 48 -0.83 -2.06 -10.13
C VAL A 48 -1.97 -1.44 -9.30
N LEU A 49 -1.63 -0.87 -8.15
CA LEU A 49 -2.62 -0.23 -7.28
C LEU A 49 -3.20 1.04 -7.92
N PHE A 50 -2.38 1.85 -8.58
CA PHE A 50 -2.83 3.03 -9.33
C PHE A 50 -3.81 2.66 -10.47
N GLU A 51 -3.49 1.63 -11.26
CA GLU A 51 -4.36 1.17 -12.34
C GLU A 51 -5.65 0.55 -11.81
N ALA A 52 -5.60 -0.12 -10.66
CA ALA A 52 -6.79 -0.68 -10.01
C ALA A 52 -7.76 0.37 -9.48
N MET A 53 -7.33 1.62 -9.26
CA MET A 53 -8.21 2.70 -8.79
C MET A 53 -9.12 3.21 -9.91
N ASN A 54 -10.44 3.07 -9.71
CA ASN A 54 -11.49 3.60 -10.57
C ASN A 54 -11.80 5.07 -10.21
N ARG A 55 -10.77 5.92 -10.31
CA ARG A 55 -10.84 7.35 -9.99
C ARG A 55 -10.14 8.15 -11.08
N PRO A 56 -10.65 9.34 -11.42
CA PRO A 56 -9.93 10.22 -12.33
C PRO A 56 -8.62 10.70 -11.68
N GLU A 57 -7.63 10.99 -12.51
CA GLU A 57 -6.44 11.69 -12.05
C GLU A 57 -6.77 13.15 -11.68
N GLN A 58 -6.18 13.61 -10.58
CA GLN A 58 -6.30 14.96 -10.05
C GLN A 58 -5.00 15.36 -9.36
N ASP A 59 -4.83 16.66 -9.11
CA ASP A 59 -3.69 17.14 -8.34
C ASP A 59 -3.86 16.78 -6.85
N SER A 60 -2.73 16.44 -6.20
CA SER A 60 -2.69 16.04 -4.80
C SER A 60 -1.42 16.52 -4.11
N MET A 61 -1.32 16.32 -2.79
CA MET A 61 -0.13 16.67 -2.01
C MET A 61 1.14 15.93 -2.43
N VAL A 62 1.01 14.78 -3.10
CA VAL A 62 2.15 14.00 -3.63
C VAL A 62 2.28 14.13 -5.15
N GLY A 63 1.60 15.09 -5.78
CA GLY A 63 1.61 15.32 -7.23
C GLY A 63 0.34 14.81 -7.92
N ARG A 64 0.35 14.79 -9.25
CA ARG A 64 -0.80 14.34 -10.04
C ARG A 64 -1.02 12.83 -9.87
N GLY A 65 -2.22 12.45 -9.45
CA GLY A 65 -2.52 11.07 -9.06
C GLY A 65 -4.00 10.79 -8.89
N LYS A 66 -4.31 9.59 -8.42
CA LYS A 66 -5.68 9.18 -8.07
C LYS A 66 -5.81 9.16 -6.54
N VAL A 67 -6.96 9.56 -6.03
CA VAL A 67 -7.23 9.66 -4.58
C VAL A 67 -8.44 8.80 -4.22
N LEU A 68 -8.31 7.98 -3.17
CA LEU A 68 -9.46 7.42 -2.45
C LEU A 68 -9.72 8.25 -1.22
N GLU A 69 -10.97 8.65 -1.08
CA GLU A 69 -11.44 9.36 0.10
C GLU A 69 -12.39 8.45 0.85
N ALA A 70 -12.01 8.06 2.06
CA ALA A 70 -12.97 7.50 2.99
C ALA A 70 -13.81 8.63 3.60
N PRO A 71 -15.08 8.36 3.96
CA PRO A 71 -15.86 9.26 4.77
C PRO A 71 -15.08 9.71 6.03
N GLN A 72 -15.29 10.96 6.45
CA GLN A 72 -14.72 11.52 7.68
C GLN A 72 -13.18 11.69 7.70
N LYS A 73 -12.49 11.57 6.55
CA LYS A 73 -11.03 11.76 6.43
C LYS A 73 -10.20 10.84 7.33
N VAL A 74 -10.77 9.70 7.76
CA VAL A 74 -10.06 8.70 8.57
C VAL A 74 -8.96 8.01 7.76
N LEU A 75 -9.22 7.81 6.48
CA LEU A 75 -8.30 7.23 5.50
C LEU A 75 -8.22 8.16 4.30
N ASN A 76 -7.01 8.60 3.98
CA ASN A 76 -6.70 9.27 2.72
C ASN A 76 -5.65 8.45 2.00
N PHE A 77 -5.98 7.99 0.81
CA PHE A 77 -5.12 7.16 0.01
C PHE A 77 -4.82 7.92 -1.29
N ILE A 78 -3.55 8.06 -1.65
CA ILE A 78 -3.15 8.75 -2.86
C ILE A 78 -2.12 7.90 -3.60
N CYS A 79 -2.36 7.53 -4.87
CA CYS A 79 -1.30 7.02 -5.76
C CYS A 79 -1.01 8.06 -6.84
N ALA A 80 0.23 8.54 -6.91
CA ALA A 80 0.67 9.53 -7.88
C ALA A 80 1.68 8.95 -8.87
N ARG A 81 1.63 9.48 -10.11
CA ARG A 81 2.62 9.21 -11.15
C ARG A 81 3.72 10.26 -11.07
N LYS A 82 4.95 9.83 -10.79
CA LYS A 82 6.14 10.68 -10.63
C LYS A 82 6.98 10.78 -11.91
N GLY A 83 6.74 9.91 -12.88
CA GLY A 83 7.45 9.86 -14.15
C GLY A 83 6.97 8.69 -15.01
N GLU A 84 7.76 8.34 -16.02
CA GLU A 84 7.54 7.10 -16.77
C GLU A 84 7.89 5.90 -15.88
N ASN A 85 6.93 4.99 -15.67
CA ASN A 85 7.09 3.80 -14.81
C ASN A 85 7.49 4.07 -13.36
N ASN A 86 7.28 5.30 -12.86
CA ASN A 86 7.57 5.68 -11.47
C ASN A 86 6.28 6.10 -10.77
N TYR A 87 5.83 5.26 -9.85
CA TYR A 87 4.60 5.46 -9.09
C TYR A 87 4.91 5.48 -7.59
N HIS A 88 4.12 6.26 -6.86
CA HIS A 88 4.23 6.38 -5.41
C HIS A 88 2.84 6.46 -4.81
N CYS A 89 2.52 5.51 -3.93
CA CYS A 89 1.30 5.53 -3.13
C CYS A 89 1.60 5.94 -1.70
N ALA A 90 0.85 6.91 -1.18
CA ALA A 90 0.88 7.39 0.18
C ALA A 90 -0.50 7.20 0.81
N ILE A 91 -0.54 6.47 1.92
CA ILE A 91 -1.75 6.16 2.66
C ILE A 91 -1.64 6.77 4.05
N TYR A 92 -2.57 7.67 4.37
CA TYR A 92 -2.67 8.35 5.64
C TYR A 92 -3.85 7.79 6.40
N ILE A 93 -3.58 7.30 7.61
CA ILE A 93 -4.57 6.67 8.47
C ILE A 93 -4.58 7.42 9.80
N HIS A 94 -5.75 7.88 10.20
CA HIS A 94 -5.97 8.51 11.50
C HIS A 94 -6.67 7.52 12.43
N GLN A 95 -6.20 7.40 13.67
CA GLN A 95 -6.84 6.56 14.68
C GLN A 95 -8.29 7.00 14.91
N SER A 96 -9.22 6.04 14.85
CA SER A 96 -10.66 6.28 14.95
C SER A 96 -11.40 4.99 15.34
N PRO A 97 -12.74 5.00 15.51
CA PRO A 97 -13.50 3.76 15.69
C PRO A 97 -13.35 2.75 14.54
N LEU A 98 -13.03 3.22 13.33
CA LEU A 98 -12.82 2.40 12.12
C LEU A 98 -11.35 2.01 11.91
N ALA A 99 -10.42 2.71 12.56
CA ALA A 99 -8.98 2.56 12.37
C ALA A 99 -8.24 2.35 13.69
N ARG A 100 -7.59 1.20 13.83
CA ARG A 100 -6.71 0.89 14.96
C ARG A 100 -5.26 1.01 14.51
N ILE A 101 -4.48 1.78 15.25
CA ILE A 101 -3.04 1.94 15.05
C ILE A 101 -2.35 1.41 16.31
N GLY A 102 -1.42 0.48 16.12
CA GLY A 102 -0.63 -0.12 17.18
C GLY A 102 0.85 -0.15 16.81
N PRO A 103 1.72 -0.67 17.69
CA PRO A 103 3.15 -0.77 17.40
C PRO A 103 3.41 -1.59 16.13
N GLY A 104 3.91 -0.94 15.08
CA GLY A 104 4.25 -1.59 13.82
C GLY A 104 3.06 -2.05 12.98
N MET A 105 1.81 -1.74 13.35
CA MET A 105 0.63 -2.19 12.63
C MET A 105 -0.48 -1.14 12.54
N ALA A 106 -1.27 -1.21 11.49
CA ALA A 106 -2.56 -0.54 11.40
C ALA A 106 -3.61 -1.43 10.74
N HIS A 107 -4.85 -1.27 11.18
CA HIS A 107 -6.02 -1.96 10.65
C HIS A 107 -7.15 -0.95 10.49
N PHE A 108 -7.61 -0.76 9.26
CA PHE A 108 -8.81 -0.02 8.93
C PHE A 108 -9.88 -0.99 8.46
N GLU A 109 -11.09 -0.89 9.01
CA GLU A 109 -12.22 -1.67 8.54
C GLU A 109 -13.50 -0.82 8.50
N ALA A 110 -14.16 -0.84 7.34
CA ALA A 110 -15.47 -0.27 7.13
C ALA A 110 -16.45 -1.37 6.71
N ARG A 111 -17.75 -1.14 6.97
CA ARG A 111 -18.84 -2.06 6.63
C ARG A 111 -20.04 -1.31 6.07
N GLY A 112 -20.92 -2.04 5.37
CA GLY A 112 -22.17 -1.50 4.86
C GLY A 112 -21.97 -0.40 3.81
N ALA A 113 -22.70 0.71 3.92
CA ALA A 113 -22.67 1.78 2.92
C ALA A 113 -21.27 2.39 2.72
N GLU A 114 -20.47 2.49 3.79
CA GLU A 114 -19.11 3.01 3.71
C GLU A 114 -18.16 2.04 2.98
N ALA A 115 -18.28 0.74 3.26
CA ALA A 115 -17.52 -0.27 2.54
C ALA A 115 -17.85 -0.25 1.04
N ARG A 116 -19.14 -0.14 0.70
CA ARG A 116 -19.59 -0.03 -0.69
C ARG A 116 -19.00 1.20 -1.38
N ALA A 117 -19.06 2.35 -0.73
CA ALA A 117 -18.51 3.60 -1.28
C ALA A 117 -16.99 3.52 -1.50
N LEU A 118 -16.25 2.78 -0.67
CA LEU A 118 -14.83 2.53 -0.88
C LEU A 118 -14.59 1.49 -1.99
N PHE A 119 -15.38 0.42 -2.03
CA PHE A 119 -15.30 -0.63 -3.03
C PHE A 119 -15.53 -0.11 -4.46
N GLU A 120 -16.49 0.79 -4.65
CA GLU A 120 -16.82 1.40 -5.96
C GLU A 120 -15.68 2.27 -6.53
N GLN A 121 -14.70 2.64 -5.70
CA GLN A 121 -13.52 3.39 -6.12
C GLN A 121 -12.40 2.50 -6.69
N PHE A 122 -12.63 1.18 -6.81
CA PHE A 122 -11.73 0.23 -7.47
C PHE A 122 -12.38 -0.44 -8.68
N HIS A 123 -11.55 -0.78 -9.67
CA HIS A 123 -11.93 -1.77 -10.68
C HIS A 123 -11.92 -3.15 -10.01
N THR A 124 -13.06 -3.84 -10.07
CA THR A 124 -13.29 -5.09 -9.33
C THR A 124 -13.61 -6.23 -10.29
N GLN A 125 -13.31 -7.45 -9.86
CA GLN A 125 -13.64 -8.68 -10.57
C GLN A 125 -14.38 -9.59 -9.59
N ASP A 126 -15.47 -10.22 -10.04
CA ASP A 126 -16.27 -11.14 -9.21
C ASP A 126 -16.76 -10.52 -7.88
N ASN A 127 -17.16 -9.24 -7.92
CA ASN A 127 -17.57 -8.44 -6.74
C ASN A 127 -16.52 -8.39 -5.62
N ARG A 128 -15.24 -8.51 -5.97
CA ARG A 128 -14.13 -8.45 -5.03
C ARG A 128 -13.00 -7.60 -5.59
N PHE A 129 -12.31 -6.92 -4.69
CA PHE A 129 -10.98 -6.37 -4.92
C PHE A 129 -10.04 -6.92 -3.85
N SER A 130 -8.84 -7.30 -4.27
CA SER A 130 -7.79 -7.76 -3.37
C SER A 130 -6.45 -7.28 -3.91
N PHE A 131 -5.66 -6.67 -3.04
CA PHE A 131 -4.34 -6.19 -3.35
C PHE A 131 -3.41 -6.51 -2.18
N ARG A 132 -2.19 -6.94 -2.51
CA ARG A 132 -1.09 -7.13 -1.58
C ARG A 132 0.16 -6.59 -2.25
N ASP A 133 0.96 -5.82 -1.52
CA ASP A 133 2.22 -5.29 -2.03
C ASP A 133 3.29 -6.38 -2.17
N GLY A 134 4.34 -6.10 -2.93
CA GLY A 134 5.45 -7.02 -3.17
C GLY A 134 6.19 -7.45 -1.89
N ASP A 135 6.23 -6.57 -0.89
CA ASP A 135 6.86 -6.85 0.41
C ASP A 135 5.95 -7.61 1.37
N GLY A 136 4.66 -7.76 1.04
CA GLY A 136 3.66 -8.38 1.90
C GLY A 136 3.44 -7.66 3.23
N LEU A 137 3.70 -6.35 3.30
CA LEU A 137 3.50 -5.50 4.48
C LEU A 137 2.15 -4.78 4.44
N PHE A 138 1.53 -4.66 3.27
CA PHE A 138 0.31 -3.92 3.03
C PHE A 138 -0.72 -4.75 2.23
N LEU A 139 -1.99 -4.63 2.64
CA LEU A 139 -3.11 -5.39 2.08
C LEU A 139 -4.34 -4.49 1.99
N ILE A 140 -5.09 -4.64 0.90
CA ILE A 140 -6.47 -4.19 0.77
C ILE A 140 -7.35 -5.37 0.36
N GLU A 141 -8.47 -5.55 1.04
CA GLU A 141 -9.54 -6.45 0.64
C GLU A 141 -10.86 -5.69 0.65
N ALA A 142 -11.60 -5.72 -0.46
CA ALA A 142 -12.87 -5.03 -0.55
C ALA A 142 -13.93 -5.90 -1.22
N THR A 143 -15.12 -5.91 -0.62
CA THR A 143 -16.39 -6.35 -1.20
C THR A 143 -17.43 -5.23 -0.99
N PRO A 144 -18.63 -5.30 -1.60
CA PRO A 144 -19.67 -4.34 -1.35
C PRO A 144 -20.12 -4.23 0.12
N GLU A 145 -19.84 -5.22 0.96
CA GLU A 145 -20.24 -5.30 2.37
C GLU A 145 -19.11 -4.94 3.33
N ARG A 146 -17.85 -5.12 2.93
CA ARG A 146 -16.69 -5.01 3.80
C ARG A 146 -15.48 -4.45 3.05
N PHE A 147 -14.86 -3.44 3.64
CA PHE A 147 -13.58 -2.92 3.21
C PHE A 147 -12.57 -3.08 4.34
N VAL A 148 -11.43 -3.69 4.06
CA VAL A 148 -10.33 -3.91 5.00
C VAL A 148 -9.04 -3.41 4.38
N MET A 149 -8.26 -2.68 5.16
CA MET A 149 -6.90 -2.34 4.83
C MET A 149 -6.01 -2.61 6.03
N LYS A 150 -4.89 -3.29 5.80
CA LYS A 150 -3.92 -3.63 6.84
C LYS A 150 -2.53 -3.20 6.44
N PHE A 151 -1.79 -2.76 7.46
CA PHE A 151 -0.34 -2.61 7.41
C PHE A 151 0.26 -3.35 8.60
N ASN A 152 1.32 -4.11 8.38
CA ASN A 152 2.13 -4.69 9.45
C ASN A 152 3.59 -4.72 9.03
N ALA A 153 4.45 -4.06 9.80
CA ALA A 153 5.90 -4.01 9.57
C ALA A 153 6.57 -5.40 9.64
N ASN A 154 5.88 -6.40 10.20
CA ASN A 154 6.33 -7.79 10.25
C ASN A 154 5.62 -8.71 9.23
N GLY A 155 4.83 -8.15 8.31
CA GLY A 155 4.05 -8.89 7.32
C GLY A 155 2.58 -9.08 7.68
N VAL A 156 1.71 -9.05 6.66
CA VAL A 156 0.25 -9.24 6.78
C VAL A 156 -0.25 -10.57 6.24
#